data_AF-A0A2E5K315-F1
#
_entry.id   AF-A0A2E5K315-F1
#
_cell.length_a   1.000
_cell.length_b   1.000
_cell.length_c   1.000
_cell.angle_alpha   90.00
_cell.angle_beta   90.00
_cell.angle_gamma   90.00
#
_symmetry.space_group_name_H-M   'P 1'
#
loop_
_entity.id
_entity.type
_entity.pdbx_description
1 polymer ?
#
loop_
_entity_poly.entity_id
_entity_poly.type
_entity_poly.pdbx_seq_one_letter_code
_entity_poly.pdbx_strand_id
1 'polypeptide(L)' 'MIKRVVICGNSGSSKTTLAKQFFEEYASVHLDLDEIAWKEGQPGVREDLLTNLEKQDAFLKANETCVV' A
#
# COMPACT_ATOMS: atom_id res chain seq x y z
N MET A 1 -9.23 17.32 5.69
CA MET A 1 -8.83 16.55 4.49
C MET A 1 -8.19 15.25 4.97
N ILE A 2 -8.71 14.09 4.55
CA ILE A 2 -8.15 12.78 4.93
C ILE A 2 -6.86 12.61 4.13
N LYS A 3 -5.72 12.39 4.81
CA LYS A 3 -4.40 12.30 4.17
C LYS A 3 -3.93 10.87 3.94
N ARG A 4 -4.33 9.92 4.81
CA ARG A 4 -3.87 8.53 4.74
C ARG A 4 -4.98 7.62 5.21
N VAL A 5 -5.34 6.63 4.39
CA VAL A 5 -6.35 5.62 4.70
C VAL A 5 -5.70 4.25 4.63
N VAL A 6 -6.00 3.39 5.60
CA VAL A 6 -5.58 1.98 5.58
C VAL A 6 -6.83 1.13 5.52
N ILE A 7 -6.91 0.25 4.52
CA ILE A 7 -8.02 -0.68 4.27
C ILE A 7 -7.60 -2.08 4.71
N CYS A 8 -8.10 -2.51 5.86
CA CYS A 8 -7.85 -3.85 6.39
C CYS A 8 -9.02 -4.79 6.11
N GLY A 9 -8.73 -6.08 5.98
CA GLY A 9 -9.73 -7.13 5.73
C GLY A 9 -9.12 -8.41 5.19
N ASN A 10 -9.90 -9.50 5.24
CA ASN A 10 -9.45 -10.81 4.77
C ASN A 10 -9.21 -10.83 3.25
N SER A 11 -8.44 -11.80 2.77
CA SER A 11 -8.35 -12.05 1.32
C SER A 11 -9.75 -12.30 0.75
N GLY A 12 -10.04 -11.72 -0.42
CA GLY A 12 -11.36 -11.78 -1.05
C GLY A 12 -12.42 -10.82 -0.49
N SER A 13 -12.11 -9.97 0.49
CA SER A 13 -13.06 -8.98 1.04
C SER A 13 -13.19 -7.69 0.22
N SER A 14 -12.78 -7.69 -1.05
CA SER A 14 -12.85 -6.54 -1.97
C SER A 14 -12.06 -5.29 -1.55
N LYS A 15 -10.99 -5.44 -0.75
CA LYS A 15 -10.13 -4.31 -0.33
C LYS A 15 -9.59 -3.51 -1.51
N THR A 16 -9.00 -4.19 -2.49
CA THR A 16 -8.45 -3.56 -3.71
C THR A 16 -9.52 -2.82 -4.51
N THR A 17 -10.77 -3.33 -4.52
CA THR A 17 -11.90 -2.65 -5.15
C THR A 17 -12.24 -1.35 -4.42
N LEU A 18 -12.30 -1.39 -3.08
CA LEU A 18 -12.56 -0.20 -2.26
C LEU A 18 -11.42 0.82 -2.37
N ALA A 19 -10.16 0.37 -2.38
CA ALA A 19 -9.00 1.24 -2.54
C ALA A 19 -9.00 1.99 -3.88
N LYS A 20 -9.39 1.30 -4.96
CA LYS A 20 -9.53 1.92 -6.30
C LYS A 20 -10.65 2.94 -6.35
N GLN A 21 -11.80 2.66 -5.74
CA GLN A 21 -12.89 3.64 -5.63
C GLN A 21 -12.44 4.90 -4.87
N PHE A 22 -11.69 4.71 -3.78
CA PHE A 22 -11.13 5.81 -3.01
C PHE A 22 -10.09 6.62 -3.81
N PHE A 23 -9.25 5.94 -4.59
CA PHE A 23 -8.32 6.57 -5.55
C PHE A 23 -9.07 7.46 -6.54
N GLU A 24 -10.14 6.94 -7.15
CA GLU A 24 -10.94 7.65 -8.16
C GLU A 24 -11.68 8.85 -7.58
N GLU A 25 -12.24 8.72 -6.37
CA GLU A 25 -13.05 9.77 -5.74
C GLU A 25 -12.20 10.91 -5.13
N TYR A 26 -11.01 10.58 -4.61
CA TYR A 26 -10.19 11.52 -3.82
C TYR A 26 -8.83 11.85 -4.44
N ALA A 27 -8.55 11.41 -5.69
CA ALA A 27 -7.26 11.59 -6.37
C ALA A 27 -6.05 11.19 -5.49
N SER A 28 -6.21 10.15 -4.68
CA SER A 28 -5.19 9.63 -3.76
C SER A 28 -4.32 8.58 -4.45
N VAL A 29 -3.12 8.28 -3.96
CA VAL A 29 -2.28 7.20 -4.54
C VAL A 29 -2.49 5.89 -3.77
N HIS A 30 -2.61 4.77 -4.48
CA HIS A 30 -2.75 3.44 -3.87
C HIS A 30 -1.39 2.77 -3.63
N LEU A 31 -1.15 2.27 -2.42
CA LEU A 31 -0.02 1.39 -2.11
C LEU A 31 -0.54 0.01 -1.74
N ASP A 32 -0.29 -0.99 -2.57
CA ASP A 32 -0.53 -2.38 -2.19
C ASP A 32 0.64 -2.89 -1.34
N LEU A 33 0.40 -3.23 -0.08
CA LEU A 33 1.45 -3.72 0.83
C LEU A 33 2.05 -5.05 0.36
N ASP A 34 1.30 -5.87 -0.38
CA ASP A 34 1.82 -7.13 -0.89
C ASP A 34 2.90 -6.91 -1.97
N GLU A 35 2.90 -5.78 -2.68
CA GLU A 35 3.93 -5.46 -3.68
C GLU A 35 5.31 -5.24 -3.05
N ILE A 36 5.36 -4.69 -1.83
CA ILE A 36 6.62 -4.38 -1.13
C ILE A 36 7.02 -5.44 -0.10
N ALA A 37 6.13 -6.38 0.22
CA ALA A 37 6.32 -7.35 1.29
C ALA A 37 7.26 -8.52 0.95
N TRP A 38 7.53 -8.73 -0.34
CA TRP A 38 8.31 -9.85 -0.85
C TRP A 38 9.65 -9.39 -1.42
N LYS A 39 10.69 -10.20 -1.22
CA LYS A 39 12.01 -9.95 -1.78
C LYS A 39 11.98 -10.13 -3.30
N GLU A 40 12.52 -9.15 -4.02
CA GLU A 40 12.55 -9.16 -5.48
C GLU A 40 13.26 -10.41 -6.03
N GLY A 41 12.63 -11.07 -7.00
CA GLY A 41 13.13 -12.32 -7.59
C GLY A 41 13.04 -13.55 -6.67
N GLN A 42 12.47 -13.45 -5.47
CA GLN A 42 12.34 -14.56 -4.51
C GLN A 42 10.90 -14.66 -3.98
N PRO A 43 9.96 -15.22 -4.78
CA PRO A 43 8.56 -15.33 -4.38
C PRO A 43 8.41 -16.13 -3.09
N GLY A 44 7.59 -15.61 -2.16
CA GLY A 44 7.35 -16.22 -0.84
C GLY A 44 8.43 -15.94 0.21
N VAL A 45 9.53 -15.30 -0.16
CA VAL A 45 10.54 -14.82 0.80
C VAL A 45 10.20 -13.39 1.19
N ARG A 46 10.04 -13.14 2.49
CA ARG A 46 9.77 -11.80 3.01
C ARG A 46 10.96 -10.88 2.75
N GLU A 47 10.66 -9.63 2.41
CA GLU A 47 11.67 -8.57 2.38
C GLU A 47 12.21 -8.31 3.80
N ASP A 48 13.45 -7.82 3.89
CA ASP A 48 14.00 -7.35 5.16
C ASP A 48 13.15 -6.23 5.75
N LEU A 49 12.99 -6.23 7.09
CA LEU A 49 12.14 -5.25 7.77
C LEU A 49 12.60 -3.82 7.53
N LEU A 50 13.91 -3.54 7.61
CA LEU A 50 14.43 -2.19 7.42
C LEU A 50 14.23 -1.74 5.98
N THR A 51 14.54 -2.60 5.01
CA THR A 51 14.29 -2.33 3.59
C THR A 51 12.80 -2.06 3.31
N ASN A 52 11.91 -2.86 3.90
CA ASN A 52 10.47 -2.68 3.74
C ASN A 52 9.99 -1.36 4.36
N LEU A 53 10.48 -1.00 5.55
CA LEU A 53 10.19 0.28 6.20
C LEU A 53 10.68 1.47 5.37
N GLU A 54 11.87 1.37 4.77
CA GLU A 54 12.40 2.40 3.86
C GLU A 54 11.52 2.59 2.63
N LYS A 55 11.03 1.49 2.03
CA LYS A 55 10.08 1.55 0.91
C LYS A 55 8.77 2.24 1.29
N GLN A 56 8.22 1.91 2.47
CA GLN A 56 7.01 2.57 2.98
C GLN A 56 7.24 4.06 3.25
N ASP A 57 8.34 4.43 3.91
CA ASP A 57 8.64 5.82 4.23
C ASP A 57 8.89 6.66 2.97
N ALA A 58 9.61 6.12 1.99
CA ALA A 58 9.81 6.77 0.69
C ALA A 58 8.48 7.03 -0.02
N PHE A 59 7.57 6.04 -0.03
CA PHE A 59 6.24 6.20 -0.61
C PHE A 59 5.41 7.27 0.11
N LEU A 60 5.39 7.23 1.45
CA LEU A 60 4.62 8.17 2.27
C LEU A 60 5.17 9.61 2.23
N LYS A 61 6.46 9.79 1.94
CA LYS A 61 7.08 11.10 1.69
C LYS A 61 6.78 11.64 0.29
N ALA A 62 6.71 10.78 -0.70
CA ALA A 62 6.40 11.16 -2.08
C ALA A 62 4.92 11.50 -2.30
N ASN A 63 4.02 10.99 -1.45
CA ASN A 63 2.57 11.10 -1.63
C ASN A 63 1.90 11.74 -0.40
N GLU A 64 1.28 12.90 -0.59
CA GLU A 64 0.55 13.61 0.47
C GLU A 64 -0.78 12.94 0.84
N THR A 65 -1.41 12.28 -0.14
CA THR A 65 -2.70 11.61 0.00
C THR A 65 -2.59 10.17 -0.50
N CYS A 66 -2.82 9.18 0.37
CA CYS A 66 -2.72 7.77 -0.02
C CYS A 66 -3.77 6.86 0.61
N VAL A 67 -4.04 5.76 -0.08
CA VAL A 67 -4.82 4.62 0.40
C VAL A 67 -3.94 3.37 0.34
N VAL A 68 -3.88 2.65 1.45
CA VAL A 68 -3.05 1.46 1.66
C VAL A 68 -3.96 0.26 1.89
#